data_AF-A0A7C2Y0F8-F1
#
_entry.id   AF-A0A7C2Y0F8-F1
#
_cell.length_a   1.000
_cell.length_b   1.000
_cell.length_c   1.000
_cell.angle_alpha   90.00
_cell.angle_beta   90.00
_cell.angle_gamma   90.00
#
_symmetry.space_group_name_H-M   'P 1'
#
loop_
_entity.id
_entity.type
_entity.pdbx_description
1 polymer ?
#
loop_
_entity_poly.entity_id
_entity_poly.type
_entity_poly.pdbx_seq_one_letter_code
_entity_poly.pdbx_strand_id
1 'polypeptide(L)'
;MAWSRVDLEPEENAAVKFEWGSDDAEAMRDFKLGVRLLRERSYARALFCFRRAAEAERNNPYFLSYFGLALALAERNWDDAIQLCEDAVRQKRSVAQLYLNLAEVYLRAGRKSDAVETLEVGSELAGRDVRVKRMLHFLGMRRPAVLPFLNRKHVLNRGLGRLRHNVLRMLRTP
;
A
#
# COMPACT_ATOMS: atom_id res chain seq x y z
N MET A 1 12.61 9.29 6.39
CA MET A 1 13.28 8.00 6.16
C MET A 1 13.17 7.11 7.40
N ALA A 2 12.10 6.33 7.58
CA ALA A 2 12.09 5.10 8.42
C ALA A 2 10.70 4.42 8.56
N TRP A 3 9.92 4.28 7.48
CA TRP A 3 8.77 3.35 7.50
C TRP A 3 9.16 1.96 6.97
N SER A 4 10.12 1.90 6.05
CA SER A 4 10.64 0.67 5.43
C SER A 4 11.41 -0.29 6.36
N ARG A 5 11.52 0.01 7.66
CA ARG A 5 12.23 -0.84 8.63
C ARG A 5 11.30 -1.61 9.56
N VAL A 6 10.02 -1.22 9.66
CA VAL A 6 9.21 -1.60 10.83
C VAL A 6 8.32 -2.81 10.60
N ASP A 7 7.78 -3.08 9.40
CA ASP A 7 6.73 -4.11 9.30
C ASP A 7 6.66 -4.81 7.92
N LEU A 8 7.79 -5.34 7.42
CA LEU A 8 7.78 -6.34 6.32
C LEU A 8 7.63 -7.77 6.86
N GLU A 9 6.97 -7.94 8.02
CA GLU A 9 6.53 -9.24 8.52
C GLU A 9 5.34 -9.70 7.68
N PRO A 10 5.43 -10.83 6.98
CA PRO A 10 4.33 -11.28 6.20
C PRO A 10 3.58 -12.40 6.93
N GLU A 11 2.27 -12.24 7.03
CA GLU A 11 1.32 -13.35 7.10
C GLU A 11 1.38 -14.24 5.82
N GLU A 12 2.38 -14.07 4.94
CA GLU A 12 2.64 -14.84 3.71
C GLU A 12 2.65 -16.34 3.96
N ASN A 13 3.00 -16.83 5.15
CA ASN A 13 3.10 -18.27 5.38
C ASN A 13 1.77 -18.96 5.67
N ALA A 14 0.73 -18.26 6.10
CA ALA A 14 -0.54 -18.87 6.50
C ALA A 14 -1.58 -18.89 5.37
N ALA A 15 -1.71 -17.80 4.61
CA ALA A 15 -2.71 -17.69 3.53
C ALA A 15 -2.23 -18.28 2.19
N VAL A 16 -0.92 -18.31 1.94
CA VAL A 16 -0.34 -18.71 0.64
C VAL A 16 -0.29 -20.24 0.46
N LYS A 17 -0.37 -21.01 1.55
CA LYS A 17 -0.20 -22.48 1.49
C LYS A 17 -1.42 -23.22 0.92
N PHE A 18 -2.57 -22.56 0.75
CA PHE A 18 -3.84 -23.21 0.40
C PHE A 18 -4.26 -23.06 -1.08
N GLU A 19 -3.64 -22.20 -1.88
CA GLU A 19 -4.19 -21.81 -3.20
C GLU A 19 -3.44 -22.29 -4.47
N TRP A 20 -2.26 -22.93 -4.41
CA TRP A 20 -1.39 -23.02 -5.61
C TRP A 20 -0.90 -24.43 -5.98
N GLY A 21 -1.02 -24.79 -7.27
CA GLY A 21 -0.56 -26.00 -7.94
C GLY A 21 0.83 -25.88 -8.57
N SER A 22 1.28 -26.88 -9.34
CA SER A 22 2.70 -27.10 -9.69
C SER A 22 3.32 -26.12 -10.70
N ASP A 23 2.54 -25.49 -11.59
CA ASP A 23 3.04 -24.47 -12.53
C ASP A 23 3.18 -23.08 -11.86
N ASP A 24 2.49 -22.88 -10.73
CA ASP A 24 2.54 -21.67 -9.91
C ASP A 24 3.86 -21.57 -9.11
N ALA A 25 4.70 -22.62 -9.15
CA ALA A 25 5.92 -22.71 -8.37
C ALA A 25 7.01 -21.73 -8.82
N GLU A 26 7.11 -21.43 -10.12
CA GLU A 26 8.14 -20.49 -10.62
C GLU A 26 7.76 -19.04 -10.34
N ALA A 27 6.52 -18.64 -10.65
CA ALA A 27 6.02 -17.30 -10.35
C ALA A 27 6.13 -16.99 -8.85
N MET A 28 5.76 -17.96 -8.01
CA MET A 28 5.91 -17.87 -6.56
C MET A 28 7.38 -17.81 -6.11
N ARG A 29 8.30 -18.51 -6.80
CA ARG A 29 9.74 -18.46 -6.50
C ARG A 29 10.29 -17.07 -6.80
N ASP A 30 9.96 -16.52 -7.97
CA ASP A 30 10.35 -15.15 -8.34
C ASP A 30 9.76 -14.14 -7.36
N PHE A 31 8.48 -14.28 -7.00
CA PHE A 31 7.85 -13.41 -6.00
C PHE A 31 8.59 -13.44 -4.66
N LYS A 32 8.86 -14.64 -4.10
CA LYS A 32 9.59 -14.79 -2.83
C LYS A 32 10.99 -14.21 -2.88
N LEU A 33 11.69 -14.40 -3.99
CA LEU A 33 13.01 -13.78 -4.21
C LEU A 33 12.89 -12.26 -4.29
N GLY A 34 11.88 -11.74 -4.99
CA GLY A 34 11.56 -10.32 -5.07
C GLY A 34 11.33 -9.70 -3.69
N VAL A 35 10.55 -10.34 -2.83
CA VAL A 35 10.31 -9.87 -1.44
C VAL A 35 11.60 -9.81 -0.63
N ARG A 36 12.48 -10.82 -0.76
CA ARG A 36 13.80 -10.79 -0.11
C ARG A 36 14.66 -9.64 -0.61
N LEU A 37 14.77 -9.46 -1.93
CA LEU A 37 15.55 -8.40 -2.55
C LEU A 37 15.01 -7.00 -2.21
N LEU A 38 13.69 -6.87 -2.06
CA LEU A 38 13.04 -5.64 -1.62
C LEU A 38 13.46 -5.25 -0.19
N ARG A 39 13.52 -6.23 0.73
CA ARG A 39 14.03 -6.04 2.11
C ARG A 39 15.49 -5.61 2.12
N GLU A 40 16.29 -6.19 1.23
CA GLU A 40 17.70 -5.84 1.00
C GLU A 40 17.87 -4.49 0.28
N ARG A 41 16.77 -3.83 -0.11
CA ARG A 41 16.75 -2.57 -0.88
C ARG A 41 17.37 -2.67 -2.27
N SER A 42 17.49 -3.87 -2.79
CA SER A 42 17.92 -4.15 -4.16
C SER A 42 16.75 -3.95 -5.13
N TYR A 43 16.24 -2.71 -5.22
CA TYR A 43 14.96 -2.41 -5.87
C TYR A 43 14.91 -2.81 -7.35
N ALA A 44 15.97 -2.59 -8.13
CA ALA A 44 16.01 -2.97 -9.53
C ALA A 44 15.92 -4.51 -9.73
N ARG A 45 16.59 -5.28 -8.87
CA ARG A 45 16.52 -6.75 -8.91
C ARG A 45 15.15 -7.26 -8.42
N ALA A 46 14.60 -6.63 -7.37
CA ALA A 46 13.27 -6.94 -6.90
C ALA A 46 12.23 -6.69 -7.99
N LEU A 47 12.34 -5.56 -8.70
CA LEU A 47 11.47 -5.20 -9.82
C LEU A 47 11.49 -6.26 -10.92
N PHE A 48 12.68 -6.74 -11.30
CA PHE A 48 12.82 -7.81 -12.28
C PHE A 48 12.06 -9.08 -11.85
N CYS A 49 12.24 -9.53 -10.61
CA CYS A 49 11.56 -10.70 -10.08
C CYS A 49 10.03 -10.51 -10.03
N PHE A 50 9.55 -9.37 -9.56
CA PHE A 50 8.11 -9.11 -9.48
C PHE A 50 7.46 -8.97 -10.86
N ARG A 51 8.18 -8.42 -11.84
CA ARG A 51 7.72 -8.38 -13.24
C ARG A 51 7.48 -9.79 -13.77
N ARG A 52 8.45 -10.70 -13.59
CA ARG A 52 8.30 -12.11 -14.01
C ARG A 52 7.12 -12.80 -13.34
N ALA A 53 6.96 -12.61 -12.02
CA ALA A 53 5.84 -13.16 -11.29
C ALA A 53 4.49 -12.63 -11.82
N ALA A 54 4.38 -11.31 -12.02
CA ALA A 54 3.16 -10.68 -12.54
C ALA A 54 2.89 -11.01 -14.02
N GLU A 55 3.91 -11.32 -14.83
CA GLU A 55 3.73 -11.77 -16.21
C GLU A 55 3.20 -13.21 -16.28
N ALA A 56 3.64 -14.08 -15.37
CA ALA A 56 3.13 -15.43 -15.24
C ALA A 56 1.69 -15.47 -14.72
N GLU A 57 1.37 -14.65 -13.70
CA GLU A 57 0.04 -14.54 -13.12
C GLU A 57 -0.46 -13.09 -13.10
N ARG A 58 -1.00 -12.65 -14.23
CA ARG A 58 -1.43 -11.24 -14.43
C ARG A 58 -2.51 -10.73 -13.50
N ASN A 59 -3.28 -11.64 -12.91
CA ASN A 59 -4.41 -11.32 -12.02
C ASN A 59 -4.13 -11.68 -10.56
N ASN A 60 -2.87 -11.90 -10.17
CA ASN A 60 -2.52 -12.12 -8.78
C ASN A 60 -2.35 -10.76 -8.06
N PRO A 61 -3.23 -10.39 -7.11
CA PRO A 61 -3.18 -9.07 -6.48
C PRO A 61 -1.91 -8.85 -5.65
N TYR A 62 -1.30 -9.90 -5.10
CA TYR A 62 -0.03 -9.77 -4.39
C TYR A 62 1.09 -9.42 -5.36
N PHE A 63 1.15 -10.10 -6.51
CA PHE A 63 2.21 -9.85 -7.49
C PHE A 63 2.10 -8.45 -8.07
N LEU A 64 0.88 -8.02 -8.43
CA LEU A 64 0.62 -6.66 -8.91
C LEU A 64 1.01 -5.59 -7.88
N SER A 65 0.62 -5.77 -6.61
CA SER A 65 0.92 -4.80 -5.55
C SER A 65 2.42 -4.66 -5.29
N TYR A 66 3.15 -5.77 -5.20
CA TYR A 66 4.60 -5.72 -4.98
C TYR A 66 5.36 -5.27 -6.23
N PHE A 67 4.86 -5.59 -7.43
CA PHE A 67 5.40 -5.07 -8.68
C PHE A 67 5.28 -3.55 -8.72
N GLY A 68 4.10 -2.99 -8.44
CA GLY A 68 3.89 -1.55 -8.34
C GLY A 68 4.80 -0.89 -7.30
N LEU A 69 4.92 -1.48 -6.11
CA LEU A 69 5.83 -0.98 -5.07
C LEU A 69 7.29 -0.96 -5.57
N ALA A 70 7.79 -2.05 -6.16
CA ALA A 70 9.16 -2.10 -6.66
C ALA A 70 9.38 -1.13 -7.82
N LEU A 71 8.38 -0.92 -8.69
CA LEU A 71 8.44 0.02 -9.81
C LEU A 71 8.62 1.46 -9.31
N ALA A 72 7.83 1.86 -8.31
CA ALA A 72 7.97 3.15 -7.64
C ALA A 72 9.38 3.32 -7.02
N LEU A 73 9.89 2.28 -6.35
CA LEU A 73 11.17 2.35 -5.63
C LEU A 73 12.39 2.36 -6.54
N ALA A 74 12.35 1.60 -7.64
CA ALA A 74 13.46 1.43 -8.56
C ALA A 74 13.50 2.53 -9.62
N GLU A 75 12.35 2.83 -10.24
CA GLU A 75 12.28 3.64 -11.45
C GLU A 75 11.61 5.00 -11.23
N ARG A 76 10.99 5.23 -10.07
CA ARG A 76 10.21 6.45 -9.79
C ARG A 76 9.04 6.66 -10.76
N ASN A 77 8.59 5.59 -11.40
CA ASN A 77 7.39 5.61 -12.24
C ASN A 77 6.16 5.52 -11.34
N TRP A 78 5.69 6.68 -10.88
CA TRP A 78 4.64 6.78 -9.87
C TRP A 78 3.26 6.41 -10.40
N ASP A 79 2.92 6.83 -11.61
CA ASP A 79 1.58 6.67 -12.15
C ASP A 79 1.26 5.19 -12.39
N ASP A 80 2.16 4.46 -13.06
CA ASP A 80 2.01 3.03 -13.29
C ASP A 80 2.04 2.24 -11.98
N ALA A 81 2.92 2.62 -11.04
CA ALA A 81 3.02 1.97 -9.74
C ALA A 81 1.72 2.12 -8.93
N ILE A 82 1.11 3.31 -8.97
CA ILE A 82 -0.17 3.59 -8.33
C ILE A 82 -1.27 2.75 -8.96
N GLN A 83 -1.36 2.71 -10.31
CA GLN A 83 -2.38 1.91 -11.01
C GLN A 83 -2.29 0.42 -10.63
N LEU A 84 -1.10 -0.17 -10.66
CA LEU A 84 -0.88 -1.57 -10.28
C LEU A 84 -1.32 -1.86 -8.84
N CYS A 85 -1.04 -0.95 -7.91
CA CYS A 85 -1.43 -1.11 -6.52
C CYS A 85 -2.94 -0.88 -6.29
N GLU A 86 -3.55 0.07 -7.00
CA GLU A 86 -5.01 0.30 -6.99
C GLU A 86 -5.75 -0.93 -7.52
N ASP A 87 -5.27 -1.53 -8.61
CA ASP A 87 -5.81 -2.78 -9.16
C ASP A 87 -5.76 -3.93 -8.16
N ALA A 88 -4.62 -4.12 -7.50
CA ALA A 88 -4.48 -5.13 -6.46
C ALA A 88 -5.50 -4.94 -5.32
N VAL A 89 -5.65 -3.70 -4.83
CA VAL A 89 -6.62 -3.35 -3.79
C VAL A 89 -8.06 -3.59 -4.26
N ARG A 90 -8.39 -3.25 -5.52
CA ARG A 90 -9.72 -3.50 -6.09
C ARG A 90 -10.06 -5.00 -6.10
N GLN A 91 -9.09 -5.85 -6.39
CA GLN A 91 -9.26 -7.31 -6.46
C GLN A 91 -9.41 -7.96 -5.08
N LYS A 92 -8.62 -7.59 -4.07
CA LYS A 92 -8.69 -8.15 -2.71
C LYS A 92 -8.73 -7.05 -1.63
N ARG A 93 -9.93 -6.55 -1.34
CA ARG A 93 -10.17 -5.47 -0.34
C ARG A 93 -9.95 -5.86 1.12
N SER A 94 -9.88 -7.16 1.44
CA SER A 94 -9.69 -7.65 2.81
C SER A 94 -8.22 -7.78 3.22
N VAL A 95 -7.27 -7.40 2.36
CA VAL A 95 -5.83 -7.63 2.57
C VAL A 95 -5.10 -6.34 2.92
N ALA A 96 -4.69 -6.20 4.19
CA ALA A 96 -4.04 -5.00 4.70
C ALA A 96 -2.72 -4.67 3.99
N GLN A 97 -1.96 -5.69 3.57
CA GLN A 97 -0.68 -5.52 2.87
C GLN A 97 -0.82 -4.70 1.58
N LEU A 98 -1.92 -4.83 0.85
CA LEU A 98 -2.12 -4.13 -0.42
C LEU A 98 -2.30 -2.61 -0.18
N TYR A 99 -3.02 -2.25 0.88
CA TYR A 99 -3.16 -0.85 1.32
C TYR A 99 -1.85 -0.25 1.82
N LEU A 100 -1.03 -1.04 2.54
CA LEU A 100 0.29 -0.61 3.01
C LEU A 100 1.23 -0.31 1.84
N ASN A 101 1.25 -1.18 0.83
CA ASN A 101 2.05 -0.99 -0.38
C ASN A 101 1.58 0.23 -1.17
N LEU A 102 0.27 0.37 -1.40
CA LEU A 102 -0.30 1.53 -2.10
C LEU A 102 0.00 2.84 -1.36
N ALA A 103 -0.12 2.85 -0.02
CA ALA A 103 0.21 4.01 0.78
C ALA A 103 1.71 4.37 0.70
N GLU A 104 2.61 3.39 0.72
CA GLU A 104 4.04 3.62 0.53
C GLU A 104 4.31 4.21 -0.87
N VAL A 105 3.68 3.69 -1.92
CA VAL A 105 3.80 4.24 -3.28
C VAL A 105 3.34 5.70 -3.32
N TYR A 106 2.16 6.03 -2.76
CA TYR A 106 1.70 7.41 -2.66
C TYR A 106 2.68 8.30 -1.87
N LEU A 107 3.28 7.81 -0.79
CA LEU A 107 4.29 8.58 -0.04
C LEU A 107 5.53 8.87 -0.88
N ARG A 108 5.99 7.93 -1.70
CA ARG A 108 7.13 8.14 -2.61
C ARG A 108 6.80 9.14 -3.73
N ALA A 109 5.56 9.14 -4.18
CA ALA A 109 5.02 10.13 -5.11
C ALA A 109 4.74 11.51 -4.46
N GLY A 110 5.03 11.70 -3.16
CA GLY A 110 4.75 12.93 -2.43
C GLY A 110 3.27 13.15 -2.08
N ARG A 111 2.40 12.20 -2.40
CA ARG A 111 0.94 12.22 -2.20
C ARG A 111 0.54 11.75 -0.80
N LYS A 112 1.07 12.43 0.23
CA LYS A 112 0.78 12.08 1.65
C LYS A 112 -0.72 12.18 2.00
N SER A 113 -1.48 13.03 1.30
CA SER A 113 -2.95 13.10 1.43
C SER A 113 -3.59 11.72 1.26
N ASP A 114 -3.19 11.08 0.16
CA ASP A 114 -3.81 9.89 -0.42
C ASP A 114 -3.33 8.63 0.28
N ALA A 115 -2.06 8.62 0.71
CA ALA A 115 -1.52 7.56 1.55
C ALA A 115 -2.34 7.36 2.84
N VAL A 116 -2.68 8.44 3.55
CA VAL A 116 -3.48 8.33 4.79
C VAL A 116 -4.90 7.88 4.48
N GLU A 117 -5.53 8.44 3.45
CA GLU A 117 -6.88 8.04 3.05
C GLU A 117 -6.93 6.55 2.69
N THR A 118 -5.94 6.07 1.94
CA THR A 118 -5.78 4.65 1.60
C THR A 118 -5.70 3.77 2.85
N LEU A 119 -4.96 4.20 3.86
CA LEU A 119 -4.81 3.44 5.10
C LEU A 119 -6.05 3.51 6.00
N GLU A 120 -6.78 4.63 5.98
CA GLU A 120 -8.08 4.76 6.66
C GLU A 120 -9.07 3.74 6.07
N VAL A 121 -9.19 3.71 4.74
CA VAL A 121 -10.00 2.71 4.02
C VAL A 121 -9.51 1.28 4.32
N GLY A 122 -8.20 1.04 4.28
CA GLY A 122 -7.63 -0.27 4.60
C GLY A 122 -7.94 -0.73 6.02
N SER A 123 -7.95 0.18 7.00
CA SER A 123 -8.30 -0.14 8.39
C SER A 123 -9.79 -0.45 8.58
N GLU A 124 -10.65 0.04 7.70
CA GLU A 124 -12.09 -0.28 7.71
C GLU A 124 -12.37 -1.62 7.03
N LEU A 125 -11.72 -1.90 5.89
CA LEU A 125 -12.03 -3.04 5.03
C LEU A 125 -11.20 -4.30 5.30
N ALA A 126 -9.92 -4.16 5.66
CA ALA A 126 -9.00 -5.27 5.90
C ALA A 126 -8.86 -5.65 7.38
N GLY A 127 -9.73 -5.11 8.25
CA GLY A 127 -9.72 -5.38 9.67
C GLY A 127 -8.62 -4.64 10.45
N ARG A 128 -8.42 -5.05 11.71
CA ARG A 128 -7.57 -4.33 12.68
C ARG A 128 -6.09 -4.69 12.58
N ASP A 129 -5.49 -4.56 11.39
CA ASP A 129 -4.04 -4.77 11.22
C ASP A 129 -3.23 -3.69 11.98
N VAL A 130 -2.29 -4.13 12.83
CA VAL A 130 -1.48 -3.26 13.68
C VAL A 130 -0.54 -2.37 12.86
N ARG A 131 -0.06 -2.84 11.72
CA ARG A 131 0.88 -2.15 10.83
C ARG A 131 0.21 -0.95 10.16
N VAL A 132 -1.04 -1.12 9.72
CA VAL A 132 -1.89 -0.03 9.19
C VAL A 132 -2.09 1.05 10.25
N LYS A 133 -2.42 0.68 11.49
CA LYS A 133 -2.57 1.64 12.59
C LYS A 133 -1.27 2.37 12.93
N ARG A 134 -0.14 1.66 12.96
CA ARG A 134 1.18 2.26 13.19
C ARG A 134 1.54 3.26 12.10
N MET A 135 1.31 2.91 10.84
CA MET A 135 1.52 3.82 9.71
C MET A 135 0.63 5.07 9.82
N LEU A 136 -0.67 4.89 10.08
CA LEU A 136 -1.59 6.01 10.28
C LEU A 136 -1.14 6.91 11.43
N HIS A 137 -0.68 6.35 12.54
CA HIS A 137 -0.13 7.11 13.65
C HIS A 137 1.11 7.90 13.23
N PHE A 138 2.07 7.24 12.57
CA PHE A 138 3.28 7.86 12.04
C PHE A 138 2.99 9.02 11.08
N LEU A 139 2.03 8.84 10.16
CA LEU A 139 1.62 9.87 9.20
C LEU A 139 0.78 10.97 9.86
N GLY A 140 -0.07 10.61 10.83
CA GLY A 140 -0.97 11.47 11.59
C GLY A 140 -0.27 12.39 12.60
N MET A 141 0.96 12.07 13.02
CA MET A 141 1.86 12.98 13.75
C MET A 141 2.13 14.30 12.96
N ARG A 142 1.77 14.37 11.68
CA ARG A 142 1.75 15.61 10.88
C ARG A 142 0.53 15.69 9.95
N ARG A 143 -0.61 16.17 10.46
CA ARG A 143 -1.52 17.04 9.71
C ARG A 143 -1.96 18.20 10.61
N PRO A 144 -1.67 19.46 10.24
CA PRO A 144 -2.21 20.59 10.98
C PRO A 144 -3.74 20.54 10.91
N ALA A 145 -4.37 20.97 12.00
CA ALA A 145 -5.80 21.20 12.01
C ALA A 145 -6.19 22.12 10.83
N VAL A 146 -7.36 21.89 10.22
CA VAL A 146 -7.86 22.75 9.13
C VAL A 146 -7.90 24.21 9.59
N LEU A 147 -8.27 24.40 10.86
CA LEU A 147 -8.14 25.65 11.59
C LEU A 147 -7.05 25.46 12.67
N PRO A 148 -5.81 25.90 12.42
CA PRO A 148 -4.67 25.67 13.32
C PRO A 148 -4.80 26.39 14.67
N PHE A 149 -5.62 27.44 14.74
CA PHE A 149 -5.94 28.16 15.97
C PHE A 149 -6.98 27.45 16.86
N LEU A 150 -7.66 26.41 16.33
CA LEU A 150 -8.57 25.58 17.10
C LEU A 150 -7.92 24.26 17.46
N ASN A 151 -8.21 23.74 18.66
CA ASN A 151 -7.78 22.42 19.07
C ASN A 151 -8.30 21.35 18.07
N ARG A 152 -7.52 20.30 17.82
CA ARG A 152 -7.91 19.15 16.97
C ARG A 152 -9.23 18.47 17.38
N LYS A 153 -9.59 18.49 18.67
CA LYS A 153 -10.86 17.92 19.17
C LYS A 153 -12.06 18.84 18.95
N HIS A 154 -11.81 20.11 18.59
CA HIS A 154 -12.85 21.09 18.36
C HIS A 154 -13.81 20.60 17.27
N VAL A 155 -15.12 20.76 17.51
CA VAL A 155 -16.18 20.25 16.64
C VAL A 155 -15.99 20.74 15.20
N LEU A 156 -15.61 22.01 15.03
CA LEU A 156 -15.29 22.59 13.72
C LEU A 156 -14.12 21.91 13.02
N ASN A 157 -13.01 21.64 13.71
CA ASN A 157 -11.87 20.94 13.09
C ASN A 157 -12.20 19.49 12.73
N ARG A 158 -13.00 18.80 13.56
CA ARG A 158 -13.48 17.45 13.24
C ARG A 158 -14.45 17.47 12.05
N GLY A 159 -15.37 18.44 12.01
CA GLY A 159 -16.33 18.62 10.93
C GLY A 159 -15.64 18.96 9.60
N LEU A 160 -14.74 19.94 9.60
CA LEU A 160 -13.97 20.33 8.43
C LEU A 160 -13.01 19.24 7.95
N GLY A 161 -12.44 18.47 8.88
CA GLY A 161 -11.66 17.28 8.55
C GLY A 161 -12.48 16.24 7.78
N ARG A 162 -13.70 15.94 8.25
CA ARG A 162 -14.64 15.02 7.58
C ARG A 162 -15.16 15.57 6.26
N LEU A 163 -15.47 16.87 6.20
CA LEU A 163 -15.93 17.53 4.98
C LEU A 163 -14.85 17.48 3.90
N ARG A 164 -13.61 17.82 4.25
CA ARG A 164 -12.46 17.69 3.34
C ARG A 164 -12.31 16.25 2.84
N HIS A 165 -12.42 15.27 3.74
CA HIS A 165 -12.37 13.85 3.37
C HIS A 165 -13.51 13.48 2.39
N ASN A 166 -14.74 13.91 2.67
CA ASN A 166 -15.90 13.62 1.81
C ASN A 166 -15.83 14.30 0.44
N VAL A 167 -15.34 15.55 0.38
CA VAL A 167 -15.15 16.29 -0.87
C VAL A 167 -14.08 15.63 -1.73
N LEU A 168 -12.94 15.26 -1.14
CA LEU A 168 -11.89 14.53 -1.86
C LEU A 168 -12.39 13.18 -2.39
N ARG A 169 -13.29 12.51 -1.66
CA ARG A 169 -13.92 11.25 -2.10
C ARG A 169 -14.91 11.45 -3.25
N MET A 170 -15.73 12.51 -3.20
CA MET A 170 -16.70 12.84 -4.26
C MET A 170 -16.02 13.28 -5.57
N LEU A 171 -14.89 13.98 -5.50
CA LEU A 171 -14.13 14.39 -6.68
C LEU A 171 -13.38 13.23 -7.38
N ARG A 172 -13.45 12.01 -6.83
CA ARG A 172 -12.72 10.82 -7.32
C ARG A 172 -13.61 9.67 -7.79
N THR A 173 -14.93 9.80 -7.70
CA THR A 173 -15.86 8.89 -8.38
C THR A 173 -16.04 9.37 -9.83
N PRO A 174 -15.88 8.49 -10.85
CA PRO A 174 -15.92 8.87 -12.25
C PRO A 174 -17.25 9.51 -12.67
#